data_AF-A0A1B6KIP8-F1
#
_entry.id   AF-A0A1B6KIP8-F1
#
_cell.length_a   1.000
_cell.length_b   1.000
_cell.length_c   1.000
_cell.angle_alpha   90.00
_cell.angle_beta   90.00
_cell.angle_gamma   90.00
#
_symmetry.space_group_name_H-M   'P 1'
#
loop_
_entity.id
_entity.type
_entity.pdbx_description
1 polymer ?
#
loop_
_entity_poly.entity_id
_entity_poly.type
_entity_poly.pdbx_seq_one_letter_code
_entity_poly.pdbx_strand_id
1 'polypeptide(L)'
;MQQPANGCTQHNGATDDDHIPSSSAQQNGTDIVPHSTTINGEISPKRLDRTDYEIVRLIGQHLKTIGLNHTAEVLIQESGCRLDHPAAAKFRQHVMDGDWNKADNDLNELKSLLEGSSNSLSQMKFLLLEQKYLEYLEDGRVLDALHVLRNELTPLQHNTARVHELSSYMMCSEREELLARTGWEGK
;
A
#
# COMPACT_ATOMS: atom_id res chain seq x y z
N MET A 1 -57.13 14.11 -8.26
CA MET A 1 -58.51 13.60 -8.18
C MET A 1 -58.85 12.91 -9.49
N GLN A 2 -59.38 11.69 -9.36
CA GLN A 2 -60.16 10.88 -10.33
C GLN A 2 -59.58 10.47 -11.70
N GLN A 3 -59.48 9.14 -11.86
CA GLN A 3 -59.63 8.36 -13.11
C GLN A 3 -61.07 8.47 -13.66
N PRO A 4 -61.35 8.06 -14.92
CA PRO A 4 -61.93 6.72 -15.19
C PRO A 4 -61.45 6.10 -16.55
N ALA A 5 -61.24 4.79 -16.69
CA ALA A 5 -62.15 3.64 -16.94
C ALA A 5 -62.38 3.25 -18.43
N ASN A 6 -61.93 2.03 -18.76
CA ASN A 6 -62.46 0.97 -19.64
C ASN A 6 -63.13 1.27 -21.00
N GLY A 7 -62.69 0.51 -22.02
CA GLY A 7 -63.45 0.20 -23.24
C GLY A 7 -62.75 -0.86 -24.11
N CYS A 8 -63.17 -2.12 -23.97
CA CYS A 8 -62.71 -3.30 -24.72
C CYS A 8 -63.53 -3.48 -26.01
N THR A 9 -62.89 -3.87 -27.12
CA THR A 9 -63.59 -4.49 -28.27
C THR A 9 -62.82 -5.72 -28.74
N GLN A 10 -63.57 -6.82 -28.84
CA GLN A 10 -63.16 -8.18 -29.21
C GLN A 10 -62.92 -8.34 -30.72
N HIS A 11 -61.99 -9.22 -31.10
CA HIS A 11 -62.19 -10.14 -32.23
C HIS A 11 -61.35 -11.41 -32.05
N ASN A 12 -62.03 -12.55 -32.05
CA ASN A 12 -61.49 -13.91 -31.98
C ASN A 12 -60.82 -14.33 -33.30
N GLY A 13 -59.83 -15.21 -33.20
CA GLY A 13 -59.32 -15.98 -34.34
C GLY A 13 -58.20 -16.93 -33.91
N ALA A 14 -58.59 -18.14 -33.52
CA ALA A 14 -57.70 -19.24 -33.18
C ALA A 14 -57.04 -19.86 -34.43
N THR A 15 -55.79 -20.30 -34.30
CA THR A 15 -55.31 -21.63 -34.76
C THR A 15 -53.90 -21.87 -34.21
N ASP A 16 -53.72 -23.05 -33.61
CA ASP A 16 -52.46 -23.70 -33.23
C ASP A 16 -51.42 -23.69 -34.37
N ASP A 17 -50.12 -23.56 -34.04
CA ASP A 17 -49.17 -24.65 -34.29
C ASP A 17 -47.80 -24.38 -33.64
N ASP A 18 -47.15 -25.49 -33.31
CA ASP A 18 -45.94 -25.65 -32.53
C ASP A 18 -44.65 -25.10 -33.18
N HIS A 19 -43.62 -25.02 -32.34
CA HIS A 19 -42.19 -25.16 -32.70
C HIS A 19 -41.38 -23.89 -33.03
N ILE A 20 -40.64 -23.40 -32.02
CA ILE A 20 -39.45 -22.55 -32.20
C ILE A 20 -38.20 -23.44 -32.10
N PRO A 21 -37.35 -23.52 -33.15
CA PRO A 21 -35.98 -24.00 -33.01
C PRO A 21 -35.04 -22.79 -32.81
N SER A 22 -34.40 -22.70 -31.65
CA SER A 22 -33.25 -21.81 -31.45
C SER A 22 -31.95 -22.51 -31.85
N SER A 23 -31.50 -22.20 -33.07
CA SER A 23 -30.07 -22.12 -33.44
C SER A 23 -29.55 -20.76 -32.91
N SER A 24 -28.32 -20.51 -32.48
CA SER A 24 -27.03 -21.20 -32.53
C SER A 24 -26.03 -20.34 -31.75
N ALA A 25 -25.17 -20.92 -30.91
CA ALA A 25 -23.87 -20.33 -30.57
C ALA A 25 -22.85 -21.38 -30.11
N GLN A 26 -21.98 -21.73 -31.04
CA GLN A 26 -20.54 -21.98 -30.88
C GLN A 26 -20.05 -23.16 -30.02
N GLN A 27 -19.53 -24.15 -30.75
CA GLN A 27 -18.69 -25.26 -30.33
C GLN A 27 -17.36 -24.79 -29.71
N ASN A 28 -16.91 -25.51 -28.68
CA ASN A 28 -15.49 -25.80 -28.50
C ASN A 28 -15.29 -27.05 -27.63
N GLY A 29 -14.44 -27.98 -28.08
CA GLY A 29 -13.72 -28.92 -27.22
C GLY A 29 -14.29 -30.33 -27.14
N THR A 30 -13.75 -31.21 -27.97
CA THR A 30 -13.89 -32.67 -28.05
C THR A 30 -13.79 -33.45 -26.74
N ASP A 31 -14.69 -34.43 -26.61
CA ASP A 31 -14.69 -35.51 -25.62
C ASP A 31 -13.38 -36.31 -25.60
N ILE A 32 -12.77 -36.42 -24.43
CA ILE A 32 -11.99 -37.60 -24.03
C ILE A 32 -12.39 -37.92 -22.58
N VAL A 33 -13.24 -38.93 -22.40
CA VAL A 33 -13.31 -39.70 -21.16
C VAL A 33 -12.45 -40.95 -21.40
N PRO A 34 -11.58 -41.34 -20.45
CA PRO A 34 -12.08 -42.36 -19.54
C PRO A 34 -11.56 -42.28 -18.10
N HIS A 35 -12.36 -42.91 -17.26
CA HIS A 35 -12.02 -43.59 -16.01
C HIS A 35 -12.22 -42.82 -14.70
N SER A 36 -13.41 -43.07 -14.14
CA SER A 36 -13.75 -42.95 -12.73
C SER A 36 -12.67 -43.57 -11.84
N THR A 37 -12.00 -42.73 -11.04
CA THR A 37 -11.45 -43.16 -9.76
C THR A 37 -12.09 -42.31 -8.68
N THR A 38 -12.65 -43.02 -7.72
CA THR A 38 -13.44 -42.59 -6.58
C THR A 38 -12.72 -41.55 -5.71
N ILE A 39 -13.42 -40.43 -5.52
CA ILE A 39 -13.43 -39.42 -4.44
C ILE A 39 -12.67 -39.72 -3.12
N ASN A 40 -12.20 -38.61 -2.54
CA ASN A 40 -11.75 -38.37 -1.15
C ASN A 40 -10.25 -38.40 -0.87
N GLY A 41 -9.51 -37.54 -1.57
CA GLY A 41 -8.41 -36.85 -0.92
C GLY A 41 -8.97 -35.62 -0.23
N GLU A 42 -9.07 -35.62 1.10
CA GLU A 42 -9.04 -34.35 1.83
C GLU A 42 -7.84 -33.59 1.27
N ILE A 43 -8.07 -32.46 0.61
CA ILE A 43 -7.00 -31.52 0.30
C ILE A 43 -6.62 -30.96 1.67
N SER A 44 -5.82 -31.72 2.42
CA SER A 44 -5.20 -31.24 3.64
C SER A 44 -4.47 -29.96 3.23
N PRO A 45 -4.73 -28.82 3.88
CA PRO A 45 -4.16 -27.54 3.46
C PRO A 45 -2.65 -27.72 3.34
N LYS A 46 -2.16 -27.64 2.10
CA LYS A 46 -0.73 -27.81 1.82
C LYS A 46 -0.02 -26.71 2.58
N ARG A 47 0.88 -27.07 3.51
CA ARG A 47 1.70 -26.08 4.20
C ARG A 47 2.48 -25.31 3.14
N LEU A 48 2.28 -23.99 3.14
CA LEU A 48 2.98 -23.07 2.26
C LEU A 48 4.49 -23.21 2.49
N ASP A 49 5.23 -23.37 1.40
CA ASP A 49 6.69 -23.37 1.45
C ASP A 49 7.23 -21.93 1.42
N ARG A 50 8.56 -21.78 1.51
CA ARG A 50 9.20 -20.46 1.50
C ARG A 50 8.85 -19.65 0.24
N THR A 51 8.76 -20.30 -0.91
CA THR A 51 8.45 -19.65 -2.20
C THR A 51 7.00 -19.17 -2.22
N ASP A 52 6.09 -19.98 -1.70
CA ASP A 52 4.68 -19.61 -1.56
C ASP A 52 4.51 -18.34 -0.72
N TYR A 53 5.24 -18.22 0.39
CA TYR A 53 5.23 -16.99 1.21
C TYR A 53 5.76 -15.76 0.47
N GLU A 54 6.80 -15.91 -0.34
CA GLU A 54 7.34 -14.81 -1.16
C GLU A 54 6.37 -14.38 -2.26
N ILE A 55 5.69 -15.34 -2.92
CA ILE A 55 4.65 -15.05 -3.92
C ILE A 55 3.48 -14.34 -3.27
N VAL A 56 2.97 -14.85 -2.14
CA VAL A 56 1.89 -14.22 -1.39
C VAL A 56 2.29 -12.81 -0.96
N ARG A 57 3.53 -12.61 -0.51
CA ARG A 57 4.05 -11.29 -0.14
C ARG A 57 4.05 -10.32 -1.32
N LEU A 58 4.55 -10.74 -2.47
CA LEU A 58 4.57 -9.93 -3.69
C LEU A 58 3.16 -9.56 -4.16
N ILE A 59 2.23 -10.51 -4.14
CA ILE A 59 0.82 -10.26 -4.48
C ILE A 59 0.21 -9.27 -3.49
N GLY A 60 0.36 -9.50 -2.19
CA GLY A 60 -0.19 -8.62 -1.16
C GLY A 60 0.36 -7.20 -1.24
N GLN A 61 1.65 -7.04 -1.53
CA GLN A 61 2.26 -5.73 -1.78
C GLN A 61 1.66 -5.05 -3.01
N HIS A 62 1.53 -5.77 -4.13
CA HIS A 62 0.94 -5.21 -5.35
C HIS A 62 -0.52 -4.78 -5.13
N LEU A 63 -1.32 -5.59 -4.44
CA LEU A 63 -2.70 -5.29 -4.11
C LEU A 63 -2.84 -3.99 -3.31
N LYS A 64 -1.96 -3.76 -2.31
CA LYS A 64 -1.93 -2.49 -1.57
C LYS A 64 -1.61 -1.31 -2.49
N THR A 65 -0.61 -1.45 -3.37
CA THR A 65 -0.20 -0.39 -4.29
C THR A 65 -1.32 0.07 -5.23
N ILE A 66 -2.19 -0.84 -5.67
CA ILE A 66 -3.34 -0.50 -6.55
C ILE A 66 -4.62 -0.13 -5.76
N GLY A 67 -4.56 -0.07 -4.44
CA GLY A 67 -5.68 0.35 -3.58
C GLY A 67 -6.62 -0.77 -3.14
N LEU A 68 -6.33 -2.03 -3.42
CA LEU A 68 -7.13 -3.20 -2.99
C LEU A 68 -6.76 -3.62 -1.56
N ASN A 69 -6.90 -2.69 -0.62
CA ASN A 69 -6.45 -2.85 0.78
C ASN A 69 -7.15 -4.02 1.49
N HIS A 70 -8.47 -4.14 1.35
CA HIS A 70 -9.24 -5.19 2.00
C HIS A 70 -8.85 -6.59 1.51
N THR A 71 -8.68 -6.76 0.19
CA THR A 71 -8.22 -8.02 -0.41
C THR A 71 -6.83 -8.39 0.07
N ALA A 72 -5.92 -7.41 0.15
CA ALA A 72 -4.58 -7.63 0.68
C ALA A 72 -4.63 -8.10 2.14
N GLU A 73 -5.48 -7.49 2.97
CA GLU A 73 -5.63 -7.86 4.39
C GLU A 73 -6.16 -9.28 4.57
N VAL A 74 -7.20 -9.67 3.82
CA VAL A 74 -7.74 -11.04 3.84
C VAL A 74 -6.68 -12.05 3.39
N LEU A 75 -5.96 -11.78 2.30
CA LEU A 75 -4.89 -12.65 1.82
C LEU A 75 -3.80 -12.89 2.87
N ILE A 76 -3.36 -11.82 3.56
CA ILE A 76 -2.36 -11.89 4.64
C ILE A 76 -2.89 -12.71 5.82
N GLN A 77 -4.14 -12.48 6.21
CA GLN A 77 -4.78 -13.18 7.32
C GLN A 77 -4.93 -14.68 7.04
N GLU A 78 -5.38 -15.05 5.83
CA GLU A 78 -5.58 -16.45 5.44
C GLU A 78 -4.27 -17.20 5.23
N SER A 79 -3.27 -16.55 4.64
CA SER A 79 -1.95 -17.15 4.39
C SER A 79 -1.07 -17.21 5.64
N GLY A 80 -1.37 -16.41 6.67
CA GLY A 80 -0.46 -16.19 7.80
C GLY A 80 0.85 -15.48 7.42
N CYS A 81 0.93 -14.93 6.20
CA CYS A 81 2.11 -14.23 5.70
C CYS A 81 2.26 -12.86 6.39
N ARG A 82 3.48 -12.30 6.39
CA ARG A 82 3.72 -10.90 6.77
C ARG A 82 4.29 -10.16 5.57
N LEU A 83 3.76 -8.97 5.28
CA LEU A 83 4.24 -8.16 4.16
C LEU A 83 5.61 -7.52 4.42
N ASP A 84 5.90 -7.22 5.69
CA ASP A 84 7.10 -6.52 6.11
C ASP A 84 7.85 -7.32 7.18
N HIS A 85 9.17 -7.16 7.21
CA HIS A 85 9.98 -7.66 8.30
C HIS A 85 9.56 -7.00 9.63
N PRO A 86 9.47 -7.72 10.77
CA PRO A 86 9.03 -7.14 12.04
C PRO A 86 9.83 -5.88 12.45
N ALA A 87 11.14 -5.88 12.21
CA ALA A 87 11.99 -4.70 12.47
C ALA A 87 11.61 -3.49 11.59
N ALA A 88 11.24 -3.72 10.33
CA ALA A 88 10.79 -2.64 9.43
C ALA A 88 9.41 -2.11 9.82
N ALA A 89 8.50 -2.98 10.28
CA ALA A 89 7.20 -2.58 10.81
C ALA A 89 7.34 -1.74 12.10
N LYS A 90 8.23 -2.14 13.01
CA LYS A 90 8.57 -1.40 14.23
C LYS A 90 9.17 -0.02 13.91
N PHE A 91 10.15 0.02 13.01
CA PHE A 91 10.73 1.26 12.51
C PHE A 91 9.65 2.21 11.95
N ARG A 92 8.81 1.71 11.03
CA ARG A 92 7.70 2.49 10.46
C ARG A 92 6.79 3.06 11.55
N GLN A 93 6.44 2.27 12.55
CA GLN A 93 5.57 2.73 13.64
C GLN A 93 6.21 3.91 14.39
N HIS A 94 7.47 3.80 14.83
CA HIS A 94 8.14 4.89 15.53
C HIS A 94 8.33 6.15 14.66
N VAL A 95 8.49 5.99 13.33
CA VAL A 95 8.51 7.12 12.41
C VAL A 95 7.16 7.82 12.36
N MET A 96 6.07 7.06 12.22
CA MET A 96 4.71 7.62 12.19
C MET A 96 4.30 8.27 13.52
N ASP A 97 4.82 7.76 14.64
CA ASP A 97 4.57 8.32 15.98
C ASP A 97 5.43 9.58 16.27
N GLY A 98 6.38 9.93 15.39
CA GLY A 98 7.34 11.02 15.60
C GLY A 98 8.39 10.74 16.69
N ASP A 99 8.57 9.47 17.08
CA ASP A 99 9.53 9.01 18.09
C ASP A 99 10.95 8.91 17.49
N TRP A 100 11.53 10.03 17.07
CA TRP A 100 12.80 10.11 16.31
C TRP A 100 13.97 9.33 16.93
N ASN A 101 14.09 9.35 18.27
CA ASN A 101 15.14 8.61 18.97
C ASN A 101 14.98 7.08 18.83
N LYS A 102 13.73 6.59 18.89
CA LYS A 102 13.47 5.16 18.71
C LYS A 102 13.61 4.76 17.24
N ALA A 103 13.18 5.62 16.32
CA ALA A 103 13.36 5.42 14.88
C ALA A 103 14.84 5.31 14.49
N ASP A 104 15.74 6.16 15.04
CA ASP A 104 17.18 6.06 14.77
C ASP A 104 17.78 4.75 15.31
N ASN A 105 17.37 4.32 16.50
CA ASN A 105 17.79 3.02 17.06
C ASN A 105 17.33 1.85 16.18
N ASP A 106 16.08 1.86 15.73
CA ASP A 106 15.54 0.83 14.85
C ASP A 106 16.24 0.83 13.48
N LEU A 107 16.60 2.00 12.95
CA LEU A 107 17.38 2.10 11.72
C LEU A 107 18.78 1.47 11.87
N ASN A 108 19.42 1.64 13.03
CA ASN A 108 20.69 0.99 13.35
C ASN A 108 20.54 -0.55 13.46
N GLU A 109 19.41 -1.05 13.94
CA GLU A 109 19.10 -2.49 13.94
C GLU A 109 18.93 -3.01 12.51
N LEU A 110 18.18 -2.28 11.67
CA LEU A 110 17.96 -2.58 10.26
C LEU A 110 19.24 -2.59 9.42
N LYS A 111 20.27 -1.84 9.82
CA LYS A 111 21.57 -1.80 9.13
C LYS A 111 22.17 -3.20 8.93
N SER A 112 22.01 -4.09 9.90
CA SER A 112 22.48 -5.48 9.79
C SER A 112 21.75 -6.31 8.74
N LEU A 113 20.51 -5.93 8.39
CA LEU A 113 19.68 -6.61 7.39
C LEU A 113 19.87 -6.04 5.98
N LEU A 114 20.49 -4.86 5.87
CA LEU A 114 20.68 -4.09 4.63
C LEU A 114 22.11 -4.22 4.07
N GLU A 115 22.82 -5.30 4.40
CA GLU A 115 24.22 -5.53 4.00
C GLU A 115 24.47 -5.15 2.53
N GLY A 116 25.39 -4.22 2.30
CA GLY A 116 25.75 -3.71 0.96
C GLY A 116 25.08 -2.40 0.53
N SER A 117 24.09 -1.89 1.28
CA SER A 117 23.32 -0.69 0.90
C SER A 117 23.62 0.54 1.76
N SER A 118 24.90 0.89 1.93
CA SER A 118 25.30 2.06 2.72
C SER A 118 24.63 3.36 2.27
N ASN A 119 24.45 3.52 0.95
CA ASN A 119 23.73 4.66 0.38
C ASN A 119 22.26 4.70 0.80
N SER A 120 21.58 3.54 0.84
CA SER A 120 20.17 3.46 1.26
C SER A 120 20.02 3.80 2.74
N LEU A 121 20.95 3.37 3.60
CA LEU A 121 20.95 3.75 5.01
C LEU A 121 21.17 5.25 5.22
N SER A 122 22.14 5.84 4.52
CA SER A 122 22.36 7.28 4.57
C SER A 122 21.15 8.06 4.09
N GLN A 123 20.47 7.58 3.03
CA GLN A 123 19.23 8.17 2.53
C GLN A 123 18.08 8.06 3.54
N MET A 124 17.86 6.89 4.15
CA MET A 124 16.84 6.71 5.18
C MET A 124 17.09 7.62 6.39
N LYS A 125 18.34 7.68 6.86
CA LYS A 125 18.72 8.55 7.98
C LYS A 125 18.54 10.03 7.63
N PHE A 126 18.90 10.42 6.42
CA PHE A 126 18.68 11.78 5.93
C PHE A 126 17.21 12.17 5.97
N LEU A 127 16.31 11.33 5.45
CA LEU A 127 14.87 11.60 5.41
C LEU A 127 14.27 11.73 6.82
N LEU A 128 14.69 10.89 7.77
CA LEU A 128 14.27 11.03 9.18
C LEU A 128 14.66 12.37 9.78
N LEU A 129 15.93 12.76 9.57
CA LEU A 129 16.45 14.01 10.11
C LEU A 129 15.86 15.23 9.43
N GLU A 130 15.56 15.14 8.13
CA GLU A 130 14.84 16.17 7.39
C GLU A 130 13.44 16.38 7.97
N GLN A 131 12.68 15.30 8.19
CA GLN A 131 11.34 15.40 8.80
C GLN A 131 11.42 15.96 10.23
N LYS A 132 12.32 15.45 11.07
CA LYS A 132 12.60 15.98 12.42
C LYS A 132 12.95 17.47 12.41
N TYR A 133 13.74 17.91 11.43
CA TYR A 133 14.14 19.30 11.26
C TYR A 133 12.94 20.20 10.91
N LEU A 134 12.13 19.79 9.92
CA LEU A 134 10.96 20.54 9.48
C LEU A 134 9.92 20.66 10.59
N GLU A 135 9.70 19.59 11.36
CA GLU A 135 8.81 19.63 12.53
C GLU A 135 9.30 20.61 13.61
N TYR A 136 10.62 20.67 13.89
CA TYR A 136 11.14 21.68 14.82
C TYR A 136 10.98 23.11 14.30
N LEU A 137 11.12 23.34 12.99
CA LEU A 137 10.84 24.66 12.44
C LEU A 137 9.36 25.01 12.54
N GLU A 138 8.46 24.07 12.26
CA GLU A 138 7.02 24.26 12.37
C GLU A 138 6.56 24.58 13.80
N ASP A 139 7.20 23.96 14.80
CA ASP A 139 6.97 24.22 16.23
C ASP A 139 7.66 25.51 16.74
N GLY A 140 8.37 26.25 15.88
CA GLY A 140 9.12 27.46 16.25
C GLY A 140 10.39 27.18 17.07
N ARG A 141 10.81 25.91 17.17
CA ARG A 141 12.00 25.46 17.91
C ARG A 141 13.27 25.59 17.08
N VAL A 142 13.60 26.82 16.69
CA VAL A 142 14.70 27.12 15.74
C VAL A 142 16.07 26.63 16.23
N LEU A 143 16.35 26.67 17.54
CA LEU A 143 17.63 26.20 18.08
C LEU A 143 17.79 24.68 17.95
N ASP A 144 16.71 23.92 18.16
CA ASP A 144 16.70 22.47 18.00
C ASP A 144 16.81 22.10 16.52
N ALA A 145 16.10 22.81 15.64
CA ALA A 145 16.24 22.66 14.20
C ALA A 145 17.70 22.92 13.74
N LEU A 146 18.31 24.01 14.20
CA LEU A 146 19.71 24.32 13.89
C LEU A 146 20.66 23.24 14.41
N HIS A 147 20.38 22.66 15.58
CA HIS A 147 21.15 21.55 16.12
C HIS A 147 21.11 20.34 15.18
N VAL A 148 19.91 19.93 14.74
CA VAL A 148 19.71 18.82 13.79
C VAL A 148 20.47 19.10 12.49
N LEU A 149 20.34 20.31 11.93
CA LEU A 149 20.98 20.68 10.68
C LEU A 149 22.53 20.58 10.76
N ARG A 150 23.12 21.13 11.82
CA ARG A 150 24.57 21.23 11.96
C ARG A 150 25.22 19.93 12.45
N ASN A 151 24.62 19.26 13.42
CA ASN A 151 25.27 18.15 14.12
C ASN A 151 24.79 16.77 13.65
N GLU A 152 23.64 16.69 12.97
CA GLU A 152 23.08 15.42 12.50
C GLU A 152 23.04 15.35 10.97
N LEU A 153 22.45 16.33 10.27
CA LEU A 153 22.33 16.33 8.79
C LEU A 153 23.65 16.61 8.07
N THR A 154 24.35 17.70 8.42
CA THR A 154 25.59 18.10 7.74
C THR A 154 26.67 16.99 7.78
N PRO A 155 26.90 16.29 8.91
CA PRO A 155 27.89 15.23 8.98
C PRO A 155 27.56 13.98 8.16
N LEU A 156 26.31 13.78 7.73
CA LEU A 156 25.96 12.66 6.84
C LEU A 156 26.64 12.79 5.46
N GLN A 157 27.01 14.00 5.04
CA GLN A 157 27.56 14.30 3.72
C GLN A 157 26.69 13.73 2.57
N HIS A 158 25.39 13.56 2.82
CA HIS A 158 24.40 13.05 1.89
C HIS A 158 23.49 14.19 1.45
N ASN A 159 23.19 14.25 0.14
CA ASN A 159 22.31 15.27 -0.46
C ASN A 159 22.61 16.71 0.02
N THR A 160 23.86 17.15 -0.13
CA THR A 160 24.34 18.46 0.35
C THR A 160 23.56 19.63 -0.24
N ALA A 161 23.09 19.51 -1.49
CA ALA A 161 22.22 20.49 -2.12
C ALA A 161 20.93 20.71 -1.30
N ARG A 162 20.29 19.62 -0.85
CA ARG A 162 19.11 19.71 0.01
C ARG A 162 19.44 20.26 1.40
N VAL A 163 20.60 19.93 1.98
CA VAL A 163 21.04 20.55 3.26
C VAL A 163 21.15 22.07 3.14
N HIS A 164 21.70 22.57 2.02
CA HIS A 164 21.77 24.01 1.77
C HIS A 164 20.39 24.63 1.63
N GLU A 165 19.46 23.96 0.94
CA GLU A 165 18.07 24.42 0.85
C GLU A 165 17.40 24.47 2.23
N LEU A 166 17.53 23.41 3.04
CA LEU A 166 17.01 23.35 4.40
C LEU A 166 17.53 24.54 5.24
N SER A 167 18.81 24.87 5.14
CA SER A 167 19.38 26.03 5.84
C SER A 167 18.67 27.35 5.52
N SER A 168 18.13 27.51 4.31
CA SER A 168 17.41 28.71 3.89
C SER A 168 16.05 28.87 4.58
N TYR A 169 15.48 27.78 5.13
CA TYR A 169 14.19 27.76 5.81
C TYR A 169 14.28 28.27 7.25
N MET A 170 15.47 28.37 7.84
CA MET A 170 15.65 28.93 9.18
C MET A 170 15.19 30.38 9.32
N MET A 171 15.08 31.11 8.20
CA MET A 171 14.61 32.49 8.18
C MET A 171 13.07 32.60 8.08
N CYS A 172 12.38 31.49 7.81
CA CYS A 172 10.92 31.48 7.79
C CYS A 172 10.41 31.79 9.20
N SER A 173 9.59 32.83 9.32
CA SER A 173 9.12 33.30 10.63
C SER A 173 7.77 32.69 11.02
N GLU A 174 7.01 32.20 10.03
CA GLU A 174 5.68 31.65 10.20
C GLU A 174 5.54 30.28 9.51
N ARG A 175 4.67 29.43 10.06
CA ARG A 175 4.35 28.10 9.51
C ARG A 175 3.93 28.18 8.04
N GLU A 176 3.11 29.17 7.70
CA GLU A 176 2.61 29.35 6.34
C GLU A 176 3.74 29.64 5.34
N GLU A 177 4.73 30.44 5.75
CA GLU A 177 5.91 30.72 4.94
C GLU A 177 6.76 29.46 4.74
N LEU A 178 6.91 28.64 5.79
CA LEU A 178 7.62 27.36 5.72
C LEU A 178 6.94 26.42 4.73
N LEU A 179 5.63 26.21 4.83
CA LEU A 179 4.87 25.32 3.94
C LEU A 179 4.93 25.82 2.48
N ALA A 180 4.74 27.13 2.26
CA ALA A 180 4.80 27.72 0.92
C ALA A 180 6.17 27.59 0.26
N ARG A 181 7.26 27.69 1.04
CA ARG A 181 8.63 27.61 0.52
C ARG A 181 9.15 26.18 0.36
N THR A 182 8.63 25.24 1.15
CA THR A 182 9.09 23.83 1.16
C THR A 182 8.25 22.92 0.26
N GLY A 183 6.97 23.25 0.05
CA GLY A 183 6.00 22.31 -0.53
C GLY A 183 5.73 21.09 0.36
N TRP A 184 6.11 21.15 1.64
CA TRP A 184 5.88 20.11 2.64
C TRP A 184 4.43 20.18 3.14
N GLU A 185 3.83 19.02 3.42
CA GLU A 185 2.42 18.91 3.82
C GLU A 185 2.17 19.32 5.28
N GLY A 186 3.23 19.49 6.07
CA GLY A 186 3.14 19.66 7.52
C GLY A 186 3.21 18.33 8.25
N LYS A 187 3.10 18.41 9.58
CA LYS A 187 2.95 17.25 10.45
C LYS A 187 1.58 16.57 10.32
#